data_AF-A0A418CX67-F1
#
_entry.id   AF-A0A418CX67-F1
#
_cell.length_a   1.000
_cell.length_b   1.000
_cell.length_c   1.000
_cell.angle_alpha   90.00
_cell.angle_beta   90.00
_cell.angle_gamma   90.00
#
_symmetry.space_group_name_H-M   'P 1'
#
loop_
_entity.id
_entity.type
_entity.pdbx_description
1 polymer ?
#
loop_
_entity_poly.entity_id
_entity_poly.type
_entity_poly.pdbx_seq_one_letter_code
_entity_poly.pdbx_strand_id
1 'polypeptide(L)'
;MDGSANTLEVEVAYVVDGIGAAEYPVDDVYGSSRVGAADGSYGRFNLKRKRLVLAIVFHFDSPSSAKMRQFKYHEKKLLKKVDLLEWRNENNLHEIKVIRRYRLPDREQYHKYNKLVGDIGRVVARLKKRPSNDPFRIKTTEKLLEKLYQMGIINGTKSLLKAEELNVSSFCRRRLPVVMVRLKMSENIKEATTFVEQGHVRVGPNTVTDPSFMITRPFEDFVTWVDSSKIKRTILKYNDKLDDYDLLGN
;
A
#
# COMPACT_ATOMS: atom_id res chain seq x y z
N MET A 1 2.87 18.23 14.72
CA MET A 1 3.22 17.22 15.75
C MET A 1 2.94 15.88 15.11
N ASP A 2 3.80 15.47 14.19
CA ASP A 2 3.44 14.52 13.14
C ASP A 2 4.31 13.28 13.35
N GLY A 3 3.98 12.51 14.39
CA GLY A 3 4.84 11.43 14.90
C GLY A 3 4.22 10.04 14.89
N SER A 4 2.93 9.86 14.57
CA SER A 4 2.25 8.59 14.80
C SER A 4 2.24 7.63 13.60
N ALA A 5 2.38 8.11 12.36
CA ALA A 5 2.22 7.29 11.16
C ALA A 5 3.44 6.39 10.85
N ASN A 6 4.65 6.82 11.23
CA ASN A 6 5.87 6.00 11.08
C ASN A 6 6.06 5.00 12.21
N THR A 7 5.36 5.13 13.34
CA THR A 7 5.53 4.26 14.52
C THR A 7 5.17 2.81 14.25
N LEU A 8 4.25 2.52 13.32
CA LEU A 8 3.81 1.15 13.03
C LEU A 8 4.74 0.41 12.06
N GLU A 9 5.30 1.10 11.06
CA GLU A 9 6.39 0.55 10.23
C GLU A 9 7.65 0.34 11.08
N VAL A 10 7.94 1.28 11.97
CA VAL A 10 9.01 1.20 12.96
C VAL A 10 8.75 0.09 13.97
N GLU A 11 7.53 -0.11 14.50
CA GLU A 11 7.23 -1.20 15.44
C GLU A 11 7.32 -2.59 14.80
N VAL A 12 6.92 -2.74 13.54
CA VAL A 12 7.10 -4.01 12.81
C VAL A 12 8.59 -4.28 12.59
N ALA A 13 9.38 -3.25 12.26
CA ALA A 13 10.84 -3.35 12.20
C ALA A 13 11.46 -3.67 13.57
N TYR A 14 11.06 -2.99 14.65
CA TYR A 14 11.55 -3.22 16.02
C TYR A 14 11.17 -4.60 16.58
N VAL A 15 10.06 -5.21 16.16
CA VAL A 15 9.74 -6.60 16.52
C VAL A 15 10.59 -7.58 15.71
N VAL A 16 10.85 -7.31 14.43
CA VAL A 16 11.74 -8.12 13.58
C VAL A 16 13.20 -8.02 14.05
N ASP A 17 13.64 -6.83 14.48
CA ASP A 17 14.99 -6.53 14.97
C ASP A 17 15.15 -6.91 16.46
N GLY A 18 14.11 -6.74 17.28
CA GLY A 18 14.11 -7.08 18.72
C GLY A 18 14.04 -8.58 19.03
N ILE A 19 13.61 -9.41 18.07
CA ILE A 19 13.75 -10.89 18.14
C ILE A 19 15.17 -11.34 17.71
N GLY A 20 15.92 -10.47 17.03
CA GLY A 20 17.28 -10.69 16.56
C GLY A 20 18.39 -10.29 17.54
N ALA A 21 18.06 -9.71 18.70
CA ALA A 21 19.03 -9.23 19.68
C ALA A 21 19.58 -10.36 20.59
N ALA A 22 20.23 -11.34 19.98
CA ALA A 22 21.32 -12.10 20.60
C ALA A 22 22.54 -11.87 19.70
N GLU A 23 23.62 -11.36 20.29
CA GLU A 23 24.75 -10.67 19.65
C GLU A 23 25.47 -11.41 18.50
N TYR A 24 26.31 -10.63 17.80
CA TYR A 24 27.41 -10.93 16.84
C TYR A 24 27.10 -10.89 15.33
N PRO A 25 28.10 -10.53 14.49
CA PRO A 25 28.88 -9.30 14.43
C PRO A 25 28.57 -8.51 13.13
N VAL A 26 28.97 -7.24 13.09
CA VAL A 26 28.91 -6.39 11.89
C VAL A 26 30.01 -6.84 10.93
N ASP A 27 29.65 -7.52 9.85
CA ASP A 27 30.54 -7.69 8.70
C ASP A 27 30.15 -6.71 7.59
N ASP A 28 31.11 -5.84 7.33
CA ASP A 28 31.14 -4.80 6.32
C ASP A 28 30.86 -5.32 4.91
N VAL A 29 29.79 -4.81 4.29
CA VAL A 29 29.74 -4.61 2.83
C VAL A 29 29.11 -3.23 2.54
N TYR A 30 29.73 -2.18 3.08
CA TYR A 30 29.67 -0.85 2.46
C TYR A 30 31.02 -0.59 1.79
N GLY A 31 31.12 -1.06 0.55
CA GLY A 31 32.17 -0.63 -0.37
C GLY A 31 31.95 0.83 -0.73
N SER A 32 32.78 1.68 -0.12
CA SER A 32 33.06 3.08 -0.48
C SER A 32 33.04 3.35 -1.98
N SER A 33 32.33 4.41 -2.38
CA SER A 33 32.80 5.28 -3.47
C SER A 33 32.43 6.72 -3.17
N ARG A 34 33.49 7.54 -3.22
CA ARG A 34 33.61 8.90 -2.71
C ARG A 34 32.83 9.94 -3.52
N VAL A 35 32.55 11.01 -2.80
CA VAL A 35 32.11 12.34 -3.21
C VAL A 35 32.79 12.85 -4.49
N GLY A 36 31.98 13.39 -5.40
CA GLY A 36 32.40 14.31 -6.46
C GLY A 36 31.36 15.42 -6.57
N ALA A 37 31.77 16.64 -6.22
CA ALA A 37 31.00 17.87 -6.38
C ALA A 37 30.81 18.21 -7.88
N ALA A 38 29.62 18.67 -8.24
CA ALA A 38 29.38 19.45 -9.46
C ALA A 38 28.12 20.33 -9.26
N ASP A 39 28.41 21.58 -8.91
CA ASP A 39 27.75 22.81 -9.32
C ASP A 39 27.11 22.78 -10.72
N GLY A 40 25.97 23.45 -10.92
CA GLY A 40 25.43 23.68 -12.27
C GLY A 40 23.95 24.02 -12.40
N SER A 41 23.58 25.24 -12.00
CA SER A 41 22.58 26.11 -12.66
C SER A 41 21.20 25.56 -13.08
N TYR A 42 20.17 26.13 -12.42
CA TYR A 42 18.80 26.24 -12.90
C TYR A 42 18.72 26.94 -14.27
N GLY A 43 18.21 26.24 -15.29
CA GLY A 43 17.90 26.80 -16.60
C GLY A 43 16.39 26.99 -16.79
N ARG A 44 15.92 28.23 -16.65
CA ARG A 44 14.62 28.69 -17.19
C ARG A 44 14.65 28.63 -18.72
N PHE A 45 13.66 28.02 -19.37
CA PHE A 45 13.36 28.29 -20.78
C PHE A 45 11.90 28.70 -21.02
N ASN A 46 11.77 30.02 -21.12
CA ASN A 46 10.93 30.86 -21.97
C ASN A 46 9.58 30.36 -22.51
N LEU A 47 8.55 30.98 -21.94
CA LEU A 47 7.22 31.23 -22.49
C LEU A 47 7.29 32.29 -23.60
N LYS A 48 7.16 31.91 -24.88
CA LYS A 48 6.53 32.66 -25.99
C LYS A 48 6.83 32.00 -27.33
N ARG A 49 5.83 31.34 -27.92
CA ARG A 49 5.37 31.68 -29.28
C ARG A 49 3.93 31.19 -29.44
N LYS A 50 3.09 32.15 -29.77
CA LYS A 50 1.64 32.10 -29.87
C LYS A 50 1.21 31.41 -31.16
N ARG A 51 0.07 30.72 -31.07
CA ARG A 51 -1.01 30.66 -32.06
C ARG A 51 -0.67 30.20 -33.48
N LEU A 52 -1.10 28.97 -33.77
CA LEU A 52 -1.96 28.75 -34.93
C LEU A 52 -3.23 28.05 -34.41
N VAL A 53 -4.29 28.83 -34.25
CA VAL A 53 -5.67 28.36 -34.07
C VAL A 53 -6.35 28.48 -35.43
N LEU A 54 -7.33 27.60 -35.68
CA LEU A 54 -8.24 27.49 -36.83
C LEU A 54 -7.66 26.72 -38.02
N ALA A 55 -8.25 25.64 -38.54
CA ALA A 55 -9.59 25.06 -38.43
C ALA A 55 -9.47 23.55 -38.78
N ILE A 56 -10.33 22.60 -38.41
CA ILE A 56 -11.75 22.36 -38.79
C ILE A 56 -12.18 21.17 -37.89
N VAL A 57 -13.00 21.36 -36.86
CA VAL A 57 -14.45 21.05 -36.84
C VAL A 57 -14.79 19.57 -37.17
N PHE A 58 -15.11 18.78 -36.12
CA PHE A 58 -15.79 17.47 -36.09
C PHE A 58 -15.16 16.23 -36.79
N HIS A 59 -14.16 15.60 -36.17
CA HIS A 59 -14.19 14.16 -35.85
C HIS A 59 -13.08 13.84 -34.84
N PHE A 60 -13.47 13.68 -33.58
CA PHE A 60 -12.62 13.23 -32.49
C PHE A 60 -12.47 11.71 -32.61
N ASP A 61 -11.65 11.23 -33.53
CA ASP A 61 -11.27 9.82 -33.53
C ASP A 61 -10.07 9.66 -32.58
N SER A 62 -10.36 9.05 -31.44
CA SER A 62 -9.41 8.77 -30.37
C SER A 62 -8.21 8.00 -30.93
N PRO A 63 -6.96 8.24 -30.48
CA PRO A 63 -5.84 7.40 -30.89
C PRO A 63 -6.12 5.99 -30.39
N SER A 64 -6.48 5.11 -31.33
CA SER A 64 -6.60 3.68 -31.11
C SER A 64 -5.35 3.19 -30.39
N SER A 65 -5.57 2.61 -29.20
CA SER A 65 -4.57 1.89 -28.42
C SER A 65 -3.78 0.97 -29.36
N ALA A 66 -2.55 1.36 -29.69
CA ALA A 66 -1.68 0.63 -30.61
C ALA A 66 -1.35 -0.76 -30.04
N LYS A 67 -2.18 -1.76 -30.37
CA LYS A 67 -1.85 -3.17 -30.16
C LYS A 67 -0.95 -3.60 -31.31
N MET A 68 0.21 -4.15 -30.99
CA MET A 68 1.16 -4.72 -31.96
C MET A 68 0.44 -5.74 -32.86
N ARG A 69 0.78 -5.75 -34.16
CA ARG A 69 0.23 -6.75 -35.11
C ARG A 69 0.52 -8.17 -34.61
N GLN A 70 -0.43 -9.08 -34.81
CA GLN A 70 -0.21 -10.49 -34.50
C GLN A 70 0.80 -11.10 -35.48
N PHE A 71 1.76 -11.87 -34.97
CA PHE A 71 2.76 -12.56 -35.79
C PHE A 71 2.11 -13.71 -36.57
N LYS A 72 2.52 -13.87 -37.83
CA LYS A 72 2.14 -15.01 -38.67
C LYS A 72 2.77 -16.30 -38.13
N TYR A 73 2.25 -17.46 -38.54
CA TYR A 73 2.71 -18.76 -38.04
C TYR A 73 4.23 -18.99 -38.21
N HIS A 74 4.79 -18.64 -39.38
CA HIS A 74 6.23 -18.79 -39.63
C HIS A 74 7.07 -17.80 -38.80
N GLU A 75 6.59 -16.57 -38.62
CA GLU A 75 7.24 -15.55 -37.76
C GLU A 75 7.27 -16.03 -36.31
N LYS A 76 6.15 -16.55 -35.78
CA LYS A 76 6.06 -17.09 -34.42
C LYS A 76 6.93 -18.34 -34.22
N LYS A 77 7.12 -19.15 -35.27
CA LYS A 77 8.02 -20.32 -35.23
C LYS A 77 9.50 -19.92 -35.12
N LEU A 78 9.89 -18.80 -35.72
CA LEU A 78 11.24 -18.20 -35.59
C LEU A 78 11.40 -17.43 -34.28
N LEU A 79 10.41 -16.60 -33.92
CA LEU A 79 10.44 -15.66 -32.80
C LEU A 79 9.75 -16.22 -31.55
N LYS A 80 10.05 -17.47 -31.16
CA LYS A 80 9.37 -18.14 -30.03
C LYS A 80 9.60 -17.49 -28.67
N LYS A 81 10.75 -16.84 -28.48
CA LYS A 81 11.15 -16.21 -27.21
C LYS A 81 10.87 -14.71 -27.16
N VAL A 82 10.41 -14.12 -28.27
CA VAL A 82 10.22 -12.68 -28.37
C VAL A 82 8.80 -12.35 -27.90
N ASP A 83 8.74 -11.83 -26.69
CA ASP A 83 7.57 -11.12 -26.16
C ASP A 83 8.05 -9.75 -25.67
N LEU A 84 7.43 -8.69 -26.16
CA LEU A 84 7.78 -7.31 -25.81
C LEU A 84 7.04 -6.83 -24.55
N LEU A 85 6.01 -7.57 -24.12
CA LEU A 85 5.16 -7.20 -22.98
C LEU A 85 5.51 -8.03 -21.74
N GLU A 86 5.78 -9.31 -21.91
CA GLU A 86 6.07 -10.23 -20.80
C GLU A 86 7.53 -10.70 -20.84
N TRP A 87 8.35 -10.17 -19.93
CA TRP A 87 9.71 -10.66 -19.73
C TRP A 87 9.78 -11.70 -18.61
N ARG A 88 10.50 -12.79 -18.84
CA ARG A 88 10.58 -13.94 -17.94
C ARG A 88 11.07 -13.62 -16.53
N ASN A 89 11.90 -12.59 -16.38
CA ASN A 89 12.49 -12.20 -15.10
C ASN A 89 11.69 -11.10 -14.39
N GLU A 90 10.64 -10.56 -15.00
CA GLU A 90 9.82 -9.53 -14.41
C GLU A 90 8.48 -10.10 -13.94
N ASN A 91 8.27 -10.14 -12.62
CA ASN A 91 6.98 -10.53 -12.04
C ASN A 91 5.98 -9.36 -12.05
N ASN A 92 5.98 -8.58 -13.13
CA ASN A 92 5.33 -7.28 -13.26
C ASN A 92 3.79 -7.41 -13.30
N LEU A 93 3.27 -8.50 -13.90
CA LEU A 93 1.82 -8.71 -14.03
C LEU A 93 1.12 -8.88 -12.68
N HIS A 94 1.73 -9.61 -11.75
CA HIS A 94 1.14 -9.80 -10.41
C HIS A 94 1.13 -8.48 -9.64
N GLU A 95 2.26 -7.78 -9.67
CA GLU A 95 2.41 -6.46 -9.06
C GLU A 95 1.38 -5.46 -9.60
N ILE A 96 1.30 -5.29 -10.93
CA ILE A 96 0.32 -4.40 -11.57
C ILE A 96 -1.10 -4.79 -11.19
N LYS A 97 -1.42 -6.10 -11.13
CA LYS A 97 -2.74 -6.58 -10.73
C LYS A 97 -3.08 -6.16 -9.29
N VAL A 98 -2.14 -6.26 -8.36
CA VAL A 98 -2.32 -5.84 -6.96
C VAL A 98 -2.46 -4.33 -6.86
N ILE A 99 -1.59 -3.56 -7.53
CA ILE A 99 -1.63 -2.10 -7.57
C ILE A 99 -2.96 -1.60 -8.10
N ARG A 100 -3.44 -2.16 -9.22
CA ARG A 100 -4.73 -1.79 -9.82
C ARG A 100 -5.91 -2.18 -8.94
N ARG A 101 -5.89 -3.38 -8.36
CA ARG A 101 -6.99 -3.89 -7.51
C ARG A 101 -7.20 -3.04 -6.27
N TYR A 102 -6.12 -2.64 -5.60
CA TYR A 102 -6.19 -1.93 -4.32
C TYR A 102 -5.85 -0.44 -4.43
N ARG A 103 -5.71 0.10 -5.66
CA ARG A 103 -5.36 1.50 -5.91
C ARG A 103 -4.18 1.96 -5.05
N LEU A 104 -3.03 1.32 -5.22
CA LEU A 104 -1.79 1.84 -4.63
C LEU A 104 -1.38 3.09 -5.42
N PRO A 105 -1.07 4.22 -4.76
CA PRO A 105 -0.63 5.44 -5.43
C PRO A 105 0.73 5.22 -6.10
N ASP A 106 1.68 4.64 -5.36
CA ASP A 106 3.05 4.44 -5.81
C ASP A 106 3.42 2.97 -5.91
N ARG A 107 4.26 2.66 -6.89
CA ARG A 107 4.89 1.34 -7.04
C ARG A 107 5.80 1.00 -5.86
N GLU A 108 6.43 2.02 -5.27
CA GLU A 108 7.31 1.85 -4.11
C GLU A 108 6.61 1.22 -2.90
N GLN A 109 5.34 1.58 -2.67
CA GLN A 109 4.56 1.00 -1.56
C GLN A 109 4.40 -0.51 -1.71
N TYR A 110 4.21 -1.00 -2.94
CA TYR A 110 4.15 -2.44 -3.20
C TYR A 110 5.47 -3.12 -2.83
N HIS A 111 6.61 -2.55 -3.23
CA HIS A 111 7.92 -3.11 -2.90
C HIS A 111 8.22 -3.06 -1.39
N LYS A 112 7.82 -2.00 -0.68
CA LYS A 112 7.91 -1.92 0.79
C LYS A 112 7.14 -3.05 1.46
N TYR A 113 5.89 -3.29 1.06
CA TYR A 113 5.09 -4.40 1.59
C TYR A 113 5.67 -5.76 1.22
N ASN A 114 6.21 -5.92 0.02
CA ASN A 114 6.86 -7.16 -0.40
C ASN A 114 8.12 -7.46 0.44
N LYS A 115 8.89 -6.43 0.79
CA LYS A 115 10.03 -6.56 1.71
C LYS A 115 9.55 -7.04 3.10
N LEU A 116 8.52 -6.41 3.66
CA LEU A 116 7.95 -6.81 4.96
C LEU A 116 7.45 -8.26 4.97
N VAL A 117 6.76 -8.69 3.91
CA VAL A 117 6.33 -10.09 3.75
C VAL A 117 7.54 -11.03 3.73
N GLY A 118 8.60 -10.66 2.99
CA GLY A 118 9.85 -11.40 2.97
C GLY A 118 10.51 -11.49 4.36
N ASP A 119 10.50 -10.41 5.11
CA ASP A 119 11.07 -10.34 6.47
C ASP A 119 10.32 -11.25 7.44
N ILE A 120 8.99 -11.23 7.41
CA ILE A 120 8.15 -12.16 8.17
C ILE A 120 8.44 -13.60 7.75
N GLY A 121 8.54 -13.87 6.45
CA GLY A 121 8.90 -15.19 5.92
C GLY A 121 10.26 -15.69 6.42
N ARG A 122 11.27 -14.80 6.49
CA ARG A 122 12.59 -15.11 7.05
C ARG A 122 12.52 -15.47 8.53
N VAL A 123 11.74 -14.73 9.33
CA VAL A 123 11.51 -15.03 10.75
C VAL A 123 10.83 -16.39 10.91
N VAL A 124 9.77 -16.65 10.14
CA VAL A 124 9.05 -17.94 10.16
C VAL A 124 9.98 -19.10 9.78
N ALA A 125 10.81 -18.93 8.74
CA ALA A 125 11.77 -19.94 8.32
C ALA A 125 12.81 -20.24 9.42
N ARG A 126 13.30 -19.21 10.14
CA ARG A 126 14.20 -19.39 11.29
C ARG A 126 13.51 -20.12 12.44
N LEU A 127 12.25 -19.78 12.76
CA LEU A 127 11.47 -20.46 13.79
C LEU A 127 11.22 -21.94 13.47
N LYS A 128 10.99 -22.26 12.18
CA LYS A 128 10.82 -23.65 11.72
C LYS A 128 12.08 -24.51 11.90
N LYS A 129 13.27 -23.92 11.74
CA LYS A 129 14.57 -24.62 11.90
C LYS A 129 14.87 -25.02 13.35
N ARG A 130 14.33 -24.30 14.35
CA ARG A 130 14.53 -24.62 15.78
C ARG A 130 13.69 -25.85 16.19
N PRO A 131 14.07 -26.63 17.21
CA PRO A 131 13.25 -27.73 17.71
C PRO A 131 11.91 -27.23 18.30
N SER A 132 10.87 -28.05 18.23
CA SER A 132 9.51 -27.68 18.67
C SER A 132 9.39 -27.45 20.18
N ASN A 133 10.21 -28.14 20.98
CA ASN A 133 10.16 -28.11 22.44
C ASN A 133 10.94 -26.94 23.07
N ASP A 134 11.62 -26.12 22.25
CA ASP A 134 12.37 -24.99 22.76
C ASP A 134 11.42 -23.88 23.25
N PRO A 135 11.51 -23.45 24.53
CA PRO A 135 10.64 -22.42 25.07
C PRO A 135 10.75 -21.08 24.33
N PHE A 136 11.91 -20.78 23.72
CA PHE A 136 12.09 -19.58 22.92
C PHE A 136 11.24 -19.62 21.64
N ARG A 137 11.18 -20.79 20.97
CA ARG A 137 10.38 -20.97 19.76
C ARG A 137 8.89 -20.77 20.06
N ILE A 138 8.40 -21.35 21.15
CA ILE A 138 6.97 -21.27 21.55
C ILE A 138 6.59 -19.81 21.81
N LYS A 139 7.32 -19.13 22.71
CA LYS A 139 7.07 -17.73 23.06
C LYS A 139 7.13 -16.80 21.84
N THR A 140 8.12 -16.98 20.97
CA THR A 140 8.29 -16.13 19.79
C THR A 140 7.20 -16.38 18.75
N THR A 141 6.78 -17.63 18.58
CA THR A 141 5.68 -18.01 17.67
C THR A 141 4.36 -17.39 18.14
N GLU A 142 4.06 -17.48 19.43
CA GLU A 142 2.87 -16.87 20.03
C GLU A 142 2.85 -15.36 19.82
N LYS A 143 3.95 -14.66 20.16
CA LYS A 143 4.08 -13.21 19.96
C LYS A 143 3.91 -12.79 18.49
N LEU A 144 4.54 -13.52 17.57
CA LEU A 144 4.43 -13.24 16.14
C LEU A 144 2.99 -13.39 15.65
N LEU A 145 2.32 -14.49 16.02
CA LEU A 145 0.95 -14.77 15.61
C LEU A 145 -0.04 -13.78 16.23
N GLU A 146 0.17 -13.40 17.49
CA GLU A 146 -0.63 -12.39 18.16
C GLU A 146 -0.50 -11.03 17.47
N LYS A 147 0.72 -10.55 17.19
CA LYS A 147 0.91 -9.27 16.49
C LYS A 147 0.29 -9.29 15.09
N LEU A 148 0.49 -10.35 14.32
CA LEU A 148 -0.11 -10.50 12.98
C LEU A 148 -1.64 -10.56 13.03
N TYR A 149 -2.21 -11.15 14.08
CA TYR A 149 -3.65 -11.19 14.31
C TYR A 149 -4.19 -9.82 14.70
N GLN A 150 -3.57 -9.11 15.65
CA GLN A 150 -3.93 -7.76 16.07
C GLN A 150 -3.87 -6.77 14.90
N MET A 151 -2.86 -6.87 14.04
CA MET A 151 -2.77 -6.08 12.81
C MET A 151 -3.84 -6.42 11.76
N GLY A 152 -4.47 -7.59 11.87
CA GLY A 152 -5.54 -8.02 10.95
C GLY A 152 -5.07 -8.68 9.67
N ILE A 153 -3.78 -9.00 9.56
CA ILE A 153 -3.19 -9.65 8.38
C ILE A 153 -3.62 -11.12 8.34
N ILE A 154 -3.68 -11.78 9.50
CA ILE A 154 -4.09 -13.18 9.66
C ILE A 154 -5.42 -13.25 10.43
N ASN A 155 -6.27 -14.22 10.10
CA ASN A 155 -7.59 -14.42 10.71
C ASN A 155 -7.61 -15.34 11.94
N GLY A 156 -6.51 -16.04 12.26
CA GLY A 156 -6.44 -16.83 13.49
C GLY A 156 -5.01 -17.17 13.90
N THR A 157 -4.80 -17.34 15.20
CA THR A 157 -3.49 -17.48 15.87
C THR A 157 -3.00 -18.92 16.00
N LYS A 158 -3.78 -19.90 15.53
CA LYS A 158 -3.53 -21.33 15.81
C LYS A 158 -2.40 -21.96 15.01
N SER A 159 -2.10 -21.46 13.80
CA SER A 159 -1.16 -22.12 12.89
C SER A 159 -0.11 -21.17 12.32
N LEU A 160 1.16 -21.57 12.44
CA LEU A 160 2.31 -20.88 11.85
C LEU A 160 2.28 -20.90 10.31
N LEU A 161 1.60 -21.87 9.70
CA LEU A 161 1.43 -21.98 8.24
C LEU A 161 0.78 -20.72 7.63
N LYS A 162 -0.16 -20.09 8.35
CA LYS A 162 -0.81 -18.86 7.87
C LYS A 162 0.15 -17.67 7.78
N ALA A 163 1.22 -17.68 8.56
CA ALA A 163 2.26 -16.66 8.52
C ALA A 163 3.26 -16.88 7.36
N GLU A 164 3.36 -18.11 6.86
CA GLU A 164 4.17 -18.45 5.69
C GLU A 164 3.47 -18.09 4.38
N GLU A 165 2.16 -18.30 4.30
CA GLU A 165 1.34 -17.99 3.12
C GLU A 165 0.97 -16.50 3.00
N LEU A 166 1.72 -15.60 3.66
CA LEU A 166 1.45 -14.18 3.62
C LEU A 166 1.78 -13.59 2.25
N ASN A 167 0.82 -12.83 1.72
CA ASN A 167 0.95 -12.11 0.47
C ASN A 167 0.84 -10.60 0.72
N VAL A 168 1.40 -9.80 -0.19
CA VAL A 168 1.28 -8.32 -0.19
C VAL A 168 -0.19 -7.89 -0.16
N SER A 169 -1.07 -8.64 -0.83
CA SER A 169 -2.52 -8.40 -0.83
C SER A 169 -3.15 -8.43 0.58
N SER A 170 -2.56 -9.13 1.56
CA SER A 170 -3.05 -9.12 2.94
C SER A 170 -2.82 -7.77 3.62
N PHE A 171 -1.69 -7.11 3.36
CA PHE A 171 -1.42 -5.74 3.82
C PHE A 171 -2.30 -4.72 3.10
N CYS A 172 -2.44 -4.83 1.78
CA CYS A 172 -3.28 -3.91 1.01
C CYS A 172 -4.75 -3.91 1.47
N ARG A 173 -5.26 -5.05 1.98
CA ARG A 173 -6.62 -5.18 2.54
C ARG A 173 -6.83 -4.49 3.89
N ARG A 174 -5.74 -4.10 4.58
CA ARG A 174 -5.77 -3.36 5.85
C ARG A 174 -5.58 -1.85 5.68
N ARG A 175 -5.36 -1.37 4.46
CA ARG A 175 -5.33 0.07 4.16
C ARG A 175 -6.70 0.70 4.40
N LEU A 176 -6.71 1.92 4.93
CA LEU A 176 -7.92 2.66 5.29
C LEU A 176 -8.98 2.69 4.17
N PRO A 177 -8.67 3.01 2.89
CA PRO A 177 -9.68 3.03 1.84
C PRO A 177 -10.35 1.67 1.59
N VAL A 178 -9.61 0.57 1.75
CA VAL A 178 -10.15 -0.79 1.53
C VAL A 178 -11.02 -1.22 2.70
N VAL A 179 -10.63 -0.84 3.92
CA VAL A 179 -11.42 -1.08 5.13
C VAL A 179 -12.73 -0.29 5.08
N MET A 180 -12.72 0.97 4.63
CA MET A 180 -13.92 1.79 4.45
C MET A 180 -14.96 1.15 3.52
N VAL A 181 -14.51 0.60 2.38
CA VAL A 181 -15.40 -0.12 1.45
C VAL A 181 -15.98 -1.38 2.09
N ARG A 182 -15.18 -2.09 2.91
CA ARG A 182 -15.66 -3.26 3.67
C ARG A 182 -16.70 -2.88 4.72
N LEU A 183 -16.52 -1.75 5.41
CA LEU A 183 -17.46 -1.16 6.38
C LEU A 183 -18.67 -0.47 5.74
N LYS A 184 -18.79 -0.48 4.40
CA LYS A 184 -19.87 0.18 3.65
C LYS A 184 -19.96 1.70 3.86
N MET A 185 -18.84 2.34 4.22
CA MET A 185 -18.75 3.81 4.25
C MET A 185 -18.67 4.40 2.84
N SER A 186 -18.14 3.64 1.87
CA SER A 186 -18.06 4.04 0.47
C SER A 186 -18.34 2.83 -0.43
N GLU A 187 -18.84 3.09 -1.63
CA GLU A 187 -19.13 2.04 -2.61
C GLU A 187 -17.85 1.57 -3.31
N ASN A 188 -17.00 2.53 -3.72
CA ASN A 188 -15.81 2.30 -4.51
C ASN A 188 -14.52 2.63 -3.74
N ILE A 189 -13.43 1.88 -4.00
CA ILE A 189 -12.10 2.16 -3.42
C ILE A 189 -11.57 3.53 -3.89
N LYS A 190 -11.90 3.92 -5.14
CA LYS A 190 -11.50 5.22 -5.71
C LYS A 190 -12.10 6.37 -4.90
N GLU A 191 -13.38 6.30 -4.57
CA GLU A 191 -14.08 7.33 -3.78
C GLU A 191 -13.58 7.35 -2.34
N ALA A 192 -13.40 6.19 -1.71
CA ALA A 192 -12.78 6.11 -0.39
C ALA A 192 -11.42 6.80 -0.35
N THR A 193 -10.58 6.59 -1.37
CA THR A 193 -9.26 7.24 -1.45
C THR A 193 -9.42 8.76 -1.50
N THR A 194 -10.33 9.28 -2.33
CA THR A 194 -10.58 10.72 -2.40
C THR A 194 -11.15 11.31 -1.10
N PHE A 195 -12.00 10.57 -0.38
CA PHE A 195 -12.54 11.04 0.90
C PHE A 195 -11.49 11.10 2.01
N VAL A 196 -10.54 10.17 2.00
CA VAL A 196 -9.39 10.17 2.92
C VAL A 196 -8.46 11.33 2.58
N GLU A 197 -8.09 11.52 1.31
CA GLU A 197 -7.23 12.62 0.87
C GLU A 197 -7.84 14.01 1.19
N GLN A 198 -9.16 14.13 1.12
CA GLN A 198 -9.89 15.35 1.50
C GLN A 198 -10.00 15.56 3.03
N GLY A 199 -9.64 14.56 3.84
CA GLY A 199 -9.69 14.65 5.30
C GLY A 199 -11.09 14.48 5.89
N HIS A 200 -12.01 13.79 5.20
CA HIS A 200 -13.36 13.55 5.71
C HIS A 200 -13.46 12.39 6.72
N VAL A 201 -12.39 11.62 6.88
CA VAL A 201 -12.36 10.41 7.69
C VAL A 201 -11.44 10.59 8.89
N ARG A 202 -11.87 10.10 10.05
CA ARG A 202 -11.06 10.02 11.26
C ARG A 202 -11.01 8.59 11.78
N VAL A 203 -9.93 8.29 12.50
CA VAL A 203 -9.77 7.05 13.24
C VAL A 203 -9.62 7.43 14.71
N GLY A 204 -10.66 7.14 15.49
CA GLY A 204 -10.78 7.68 16.85
C GLY A 204 -10.88 9.22 16.82
N PRO A 205 -10.06 9.95 17.61
CA PRO A 205 -10.10 11.42 17.64
C PRO A 205 -9.37 12.08 16.46
N ASN A 206 -8.43 11.37 15.82
CA ASN A 206 -7.51 11.98 14.86
C ASN A 206 -8.01 11.85 13.42
N THR A 207 -8.00 12.96 12.68
CA THR A 207 -8.29 12.99 11.24
C THR A 207 -7.12 12.40 10.45
N VAL A 208 -7.41 11.49 9.52
CA VAL A 208 -6.39 10.82 8.70
C VAL A 208 -6.50 11.29 7.26
N THR A 209 -5.39 11.77 6.70
CA THR A 209 -5.29 12.26 5.32
C THR A 209 -4.55 11.31 4.39
N ASP A 210 -3.72 10.40 4.92
CA ASP A 210 -2.94 9.46 4.13
C ASP A 210 -3.74 8.18 3.80
N PRO A 211 -4.00 7.84 2.52
CA PRO A 211 -4.66 6.59 2.13
C PRO A 211 -3.79 5.34 2.35
N SER A 212 -2.48 5.48 2.58
CA SER A 212 -1.58 4.38 2.94
C SER A 212 -1.67 3.97 4.42
N PHE A 213 -2.42 4.70 5.24
CA PHE A 213 -2.61 4.39 6.65
C PHE A 213 -3.23 2.98 6.82
N MET A 214 -2.54 2.12 7.58
CA MET A 214 -3.02 0.77 7.89
C MET A 214 -3.79 0.75 9.20
N ILE A 215 -4.92 0.07 9.19
CA ILE A 215 -5.80 -0.04 10.34
C ILE A 215 -5.65 -1.42 10.95
N THR A 216 -5.37 -1.47 12.25
CA THR A 216 -5.36 -2.72 13.03
C THR A 216 -6.79 -3.15 13.36
N ARG A 217 -7.00 -4.39 13.79
CA ARG A 217 -8.34 -4.89 14.13
C ARG A 217 -9.07 -4.03 15.18
N PRO A 218 -8.48 -3.68 16.34
CA PRO A 218 -9.21 -2.91 17.35
C PRO A 218 -9.52 -1.48 16.91
N PHE A 219 -8.73 -0.91 16.00
CA PHE A 219 -8.98 0.44 15.50
C PHE A 219 -10.03 0.50 14.38
N GLU A 220 -10.46 -0.66 13.85
CA GLU A 220 -11.47 -0.74 12.80
C GLU A 220 -12.83 -0.20 13.26
N ASP A 221 -13.18 -0.40 14.53
CA ASP A 221 -14.46 0.05 15.10
C ASP A 221 -14.51 1.58 15.30
N PHE A 222 -13.35 2.24 15.35
CA PHE A 222 -13.24 3.69 15.55
C PHE A 222 -13.14 4.48 14.24
N VAL A 223 -13.29 3.83 13.08
CA VAL A 223 -13.29 4.50 11.78
C VAL A 223 -14.63 5.18 11.57
N THR A 224 -14.65 6.51 11.61
CA THR A 224 -15.88 7.31 11.47
C THR A 224 -15.64 8.54 10.61
N TRP A 225 -16.74 9.17 10.17
CA TRP A 225 -16.67 10.48 9.53
C TRP A 225 -16.26 11.55 10.54
N VAL A 226 -15.52 12.54 10.07
CA VAL A 226 -15.27 13.78 10.83
C VAL A 226 -16.59 14.51 11.08
N ASP A 227 -16.73 15.11 12.25
CA ASP A 227 -18.00 15.74 12.66
C ASP A 227 -18.38 16.93 11.75
N SER A 228 -17.40 17.72 11.32
CA SER A 228 -17.58 18.83 10.37
C SER A 228 -17.73 18.38 8.90
N SER A 229 -17.70 17.07 8.62
CA SER A 229 -17.74 16.57 7.25
C SER A 229 -19.10 16.82 6.57
N LYS A 230 -19.06 17.34 5.35
CA LYS A 230 -20.25 17.49 4.49
C LYS A 230 -20.90 16.14 4.19
N ILE A 231 -20.12 15.07 4.10
CA ILE A 231 -20.62 13.72 3.84
C ILE A 231 -21.48 13.24 5.01
N LYS A 232 -21.00 13.44 6.24
CA LYS A 232 -21.75 13.11 7.46
C LYS A 232 -23.08 13.88 7.50
N ARG A 233 -23.04 15.17 7.18
CA ARG A 233 -24.24 16.02 7.10
C ARG A 233 -25.26 15.49 6.08
N THR A 234 -24.81 15.12 4.89
CA THR A 234 -25.68 14.55 3.85
C THR A 234 -26.30 13.22 4.30
N ILE A 235 -25.53 12.35 4.95
CA ILE A 235 -26.04 11.06 5.48
C ILE A 235 -27.08 11.29 6.58
N LEU A 236 -26.82 12.21 7.53
CA LEU A 236 -27.77 12.53 8.61
C LEU A 236 -29.05 13.16 8.06
N LYS A 237 -28.92 14.05 7.07
CA LYS A 237 -30.05 14.65 6.37
C LYS A 237 -30.90 13.62 5.64
N TYR A 238 -30.27 12.66 4.95
CA TYR A 238 -30.98 11.57 4.28
C TYR A 238 -31.75 10.69 5.26
N ASN A 239 -31.22 10.52 6.48
CA ASN A 239 -31.86 9.75 7.55
C ASN A 239 -32.85 10.57 8.41
N ASP A 240 -33.13 11.84 8.05
CA ASP A 240 -33.95 12.77 8.83
C ASP A 240 -33.51 12.94 10.30
N LYS A 241 -32.21 12.77 10.57
CA LYS A 241 -31.57 12.89 11.89
C LYS A 241 -30.58 14.06 11.96
N LEU A 242 -30.73 15.02 11.06
CA LEU A 242 -29.85 16.19 11.04
C LEU A 242 -30.26 17.15 12.16
N ASP A 243 -29.37 17.34 13.12
CA ASP A 243 -29.47 18.39 14.13
C ASP A 243 -28.48 19.52 13.79
N ASP A 244 -28.98 20.75 13.70
CA ASP A 244 -28.18 21.92 13.36
C ASP A 244 -27.33 22.42 14.54
N TYR A 245 -27.62 22.01 15.79
CA TYR A 245 -26.81 22.35 16.96
C TYR A 245 -25.41 21.73 16.91
N ASP A 246 -25.31 20.47 16.48
CA ASP A 246 -24.04 19.75 16.37
C ASP A 246 -23.09 20.34 15.30
N LEU A 247 -23.61 21.17 14.40
CA LEU A 247 -22.85 21.82 13.33
C LEU A 247 -22.17 23.13 13.75
N LEU A 248 -22.58 23.71 14.88
CA LEU A 248 -22.05 24.97 15.42
C LEU A 248 -20.88 24.75 16.40
N GLY A 249 -20.56 23.50 16.74
CA GLY A 249 -19.49 23.13 17.66
C GLY A 249 -18.17 22.77 16.97
N ASN A 250 -17.11 23.51 17.33
CA ASN A 250 -15.69 23.44 16.95
C ASN A 250 -15.24 24.26 15.73
#